data_AF-A0A671EM30-F1
#
_entry.id   AF-A0A671EM30-F1
#
_cell.length_a   1.000
_cell.length_b   1.000
_cell.length_c   1.000
_cell.angle_alpha   90.00
_cell.angle_beta   90.00
_cell.angle_gamma   90.00
#
_symmetry.space_group_name_H-M   'P 1'
#
loop_
_entity.id
_entity.type
_entity.pdbx_description
1 polymer ?
#
loop_
_entity_poly.entity_id
_entity_poly.type
_entity_poly.pdbx_seq_one_letter_code
_entity_poly.pdbx_strand_id
1 'polypeptide(L)'
;LLTFDSEEELTKVAQHHPKARLVLRLRTKDKESIFPLSDKFGASLEVCEHLLKSARDLGLTVVGNSFHVGSDCKNPQNFTQAIADCRRIFEMGRGLGHDMNLLDIGGGFPGVEGSEPEFEKINAALAQDFPEGTGVEVIAEPGCFYVASACTAAVNIIAKKAVLEPGGHRKLLYYLNEGHYGIFRIFLRDPVPRKPIVVKPIFPCILYGPTCDAGDKLFMEEVQLPELDVGDWLIFPSMGAYTSVMSSTFNGFLPAAICYTMGPELRCLPGRALTTKSCGLSSGVPWCSINTLLPTLAPAEL
;
A
#
# COMPACT_ATOMS: atom_id res chain seq x y z
N LEU A 1 -19.75 13.98 -1.88
CA LEU A 1 -19.53 13.52 -0.50
C LEU A 1 -18.15 14.04 -0.10
N LEU A 2 -18.00 14.69 1.05
CA LEU A 2 -16.72 15.17 1.56
C LEU A 2 -16.53 14.68 3.00
N THR A 3 -15.29 14.52 3.41
CA THR A 3 -14.93 14.10 4.78
C THR A 3 -14.43 15.30 5.57
N PHE A 4 -14.76 15.36 6.85
CA PHE A 4 -14.23 16.36 7.77
C PHE A 4 -13.86 15.73 9.11
N ASP A 5 -12.92 16.35 9.80
CA ASP A 5 -12.45 15.97 11.14
C ASP A 5 -12.08 17.19 12.01
N SER A 6 -12.29 18.41 11.51
CA SER A 6 -12.02 19.66 12.22
C SER A 6 -13.02 20.78 11.88
N GLU A 7 -13.02 21.85 12.68
CA GLU A 7 -13.85 23.04 12.42
C GLU A 7 -13.38 23.86 11.22
N GLU A 8 -12.07 23.90 10.98
CA GLU A 8 -11.48 24.59 9.83
C GLU A 8 -11.98 23.98 8.52
N GLU A 9 -12.07 22.65 8.46
CA GLU A 9 -12.63 21.95 7.31
C GLU A 9 -14.12 22.27 7.13
N LEU A 10 -14.91 22.31 8.20
CA LEU A 10 -16.32 22.72 8.14
C LEU A 10 -16.46 24.16 7.62
N THR A 11 -15.67 25.09 8.14
CA THR A 11 -15.67 26.50 7.71
C THR A 11 -15.33 26.62 6.23
N LYS A 12 -14.29 25.92 5.77
CA LYS A 12 -13.89 25.88 4.36
C LYS A 12 -14.99 25.31 3.48
N VAL A 13 -15.64 24.22 3.90
CA VAL A 13 -16.73 23.61 3.13
C VAL A 13 -17.97 24.50 3.09
N ALA A 14 -18.34 25.17 4.17
CA ALA A 14 -19.43 26.13 4.18
C ALA A 14 -19.23 27.26 3.16
N GLN A 15 -17.98 27.73 2.98
CA GLN A 15 -17.64 28.79 2.04
C GLN A 15 -17.67 28.34 0.58
N HIS A 16 -17.15 27.13 0.29
CA HIS A 16 -16.90 26.71 -1.09
C HIS A 16 -17.90 25.67 -1.63
N HIS A 17 -18.44 24.83 -0.76
CA HIS A 17 -19.33 23.72 -1.12
C HIS A 17 -20.47 23.52 -0.10
N PRO A 18 -21.32 24.55 0.17
CA PRO A 18 -22.33 24.50 1.23
C PRO A 18 -23.42 23.43 1.03
N LYS A 19 -23.56 22.89 -0.19
CA LYS A 19 -24.52 21.82 -0.51
C LYS A 19 -23.88 20.41 -0.49
N ALA A 20 -22.62 20.29 -0.12
CA ALA A 20 -21.96 18.99 -0.04
C ALA A 20 -22.56 18.17 1.11
N ARG A 21 -22.75 16.87 0.85
CA ARG A 21 -22.98 15.86 1.90
C ARG A 21 -21.66 15.58 2.60
N LEU A 22 -21.67 15.56 3.93
CA LEU A 22 -20.47 15.41 4.76
C LEU A 22 -20.48 14.13 5.59
N VAL A 23 -19.29 13.60 5.82
CA VAL A 23 -19.03 12.43 6.67
C VAL A 23 -17.97 12.81 7.69
N LEU A 24 -18.28 12.64 8.98
CA LEU A 24 -17.32 12.89 10.05
C LEU A 24 -16.34 11.72 10.16
N ARG A 25 -15.04 11.95 10.05
CA ARG A 25 -14.03 10.90 10.24
C ARG A 25 -13.66 10.76 11.71
N LEU A 26 -13.85 9.58 12.27
CA LEU A 26 -13.42 9.18 13.59
C LEU A 26 -11.93 8.78 13.58
N ARG A 27 -11.18 9.24 14.59
CA ARG A 27 -9.84 8.78 14.91
C ARG A 27 -9.91 7.39 15.56
N THR A 28 -9.09 6.45 15.10
CA THR A 28 -9.05 5.08 15.66
C THR A 28 -7.68 4.73 16.22
N LYS A 29 -7.55 3.51 16.76
CA LYS A 29 -6.26 2.94 17.16
C LYS A 29 -5.67 2.21 15.97
N ASP A 30 -4.59 2.74 15.39
CA ASP A 30 -3.96 2.19 14.18
C ASP A 30 -2.42 2.11 14.27
N LYS A 31 -1.86 2.20 15.48
CA LYS A 31 -0.40 2.21 15.72
C LYS A 31 0.32 0.96 15.22
N GLU A 32 -0.39 -0.16 15.10
CA GLU A 32 0.15 -1.44 14.63
C GLU A 32 0.05 -1.61 13.10
N SER A 33 -0.52 -0.63 12.39
CA SER A 33 -0.67 -0.66 10.94
C SER A 33 0.61 -0.23 10.22
N ILE A 34 0.75 -0.64 8.95
CA ILE A 34 1.89 -0.26 8.10
C ILE A 34 1.90 1.26 7.85
N PHE A 35 0.70 1.86 7.80
CA PHE A 35 0.46 3.27 7.59
C PHE A 35 -0.55 3.80 8.61
N PRO A 36 -0.10 4.22 9.80
CA PRO A 36 -0.96 4.88 10.76
C PRO A 36 -1.40 6.23 10.18
N LEU A 37 -2.71 6.46 10.15
CA LEU A 37 -3.35 7.66 9.61
C LEU A 37 -3.92 8.54 10.73
N SER A 38 -4.17 7.97 11.90
CA SER A 38 -4.91 8.59 13.00
C SER A 38 -4.13 9.70 13.71
N ASP A 39 -2.83 9.85 13.46
CA ASP A 39 -2.07 11.02 13.93
C ASP A 39 -2.27 12.24 13.04
N LYS A 40 -2.65 12.03 11.77
CA LYS A 40 -2.89 13.09 10.78
C LYS A 40 -4.38 13.40 10.60
N PHE A 41 -5.24 12.39 10.72
CA PHE A 41 -6.65 12.47 10.36
C PHE A 41 -7.55 11.91 11.48
N GLY A 42 -8.80 12.38 11.49
CA GLY A 42 -9.86 11.90 12.35
C GLY A 42 -10.00 12.72 13.63
N ALA A 43 -11.26 12.92 14.03
CA ALA A 43 -11.64 13.55 15.28
C ALA A 43 -11.67 12.51 16.41
N SER A 44 -11.28 12.89 17.62
CA SER A 44 -11.50 12.03 18.78
C SER A 44 -12.99 11.98 19.14
N LEU A 45 -13.44 10.90 19.75
CA LEU A 45 -14.86 10.71 20.06
C LEU A 45 -15.41 11.85 20.95
N GLU A 46 -14.57 12.40 21.83
CA GLU A 46 -14.93 13.47 22.77
C GLU A 46 -15.27 14.79 22.08
N VAL A 47 -14.74 15.04 20.88
CA VAL A 47 -14.99 16.28 20.13
C VAL A 47 -16.03 16.11 19.02
N CYS A 48 -16.44 14.88 18.71
CA CYS A 48 -17.37 14.60 17.61
C CYS A 48 -18.72 15.32 17.75
N GLU A 49 -19.30 15.35 18.95
CA GLU A 49 -20.58 16.04 19.18
C GLU A 49 -20.47 17.55 18.90
N HIS A 50 -19.36 18.16 19.33
CA HIS A 50 -19.07 19.57 19.08
C HIS A 50 -18.93 19.88 17.58
N LEU A 51 -18.23 19.03 16.84
CA LEU A 51 -18.10 19.16 15.38
C LEU A 51 -19.44 19.01 14.66
N LEU A 52 -20.27 18.04 15.07
CA LEU A 52 -21.61 17.85 14.52
C LEU A 52 -22.52 19.06 14.79
N LYS A 53 -22.41 19.65 15.99
CA LYS A 53 -23.12 20.88 16.34
C LYS A 53 -22.68 22.05 15.46
N SER A 54 -21.38 22.21 15.27
CA SER A 54 -20.81 23.26 14.42
C SER A 54 -21.24 23.11 12.95
N ALA A 55 -21.27 21.87 12.43
CA ALA A 55 -21.78 21.60 11.09
C ALA A 55 -23.25 22.02 10.93
N ARG A 56 -24.09 21.73 11.93
CA ARG A 56 -25.50 22.17 11.94
C ARG A 56 -25.61 23.68 11.99
N ASP A 57 -24.85 24.34 12.86
CA ASP A 57 -24.90 25.80 13.03
C ASP A 57 -24.42 26.55 11.76
N LEU A 58 -23.55 25.91 10.96
CA LEU A 58 -23.14 26.35 9.63
C LEU A 58 -24.12 25.98 8.50
N GLY A 59 -25.20 25.26 8.80
CA GLY A 59 -26.19 24.82 7.81
C GLY A 59 -25.69 23.70 6.87
N LEU A 60 -24.66 22.96 7.27
CA LEU A 60 -24.07 21.87 6.49
C LEU A 60 -24.79 20.55 6.72
N THR A 61 -24.91 19.74 5.66
CA THR A 61 -25.56 18.43 5.72
C THR A 61 -24.57 17.33 6.07
N VAL A 62 -24.59 16.85 7.31
CA VAL A 62 -23.87 15.62 7.70
C VAL A 62 -24.78 14.42 7.47
N VAL A 63 -24.27 13.39 6.79
CA VAL A 63 -25.04 12.18 6.43
C VAL A 63 -24.52 10.91 7.09
N GLY A 64 -23.44 11.00 7.86
CA GLY A 64 -22.77 9.81 8.35
C GLY A 64 -21.44 10.07 9.03
N ASN A 65 -20.76 8.97 9.34
CA ASN A 65 -19.37 8.99 9.78
C ASN A 65 -18.55 7.89 9.10
N SER A 66 -17.24 8.05 9.20
CA SER A 66 -16.28 7.10 8.68
C SER A 66 -15.17 6.82 9.68
N PHE A 67 -14.47 5.72 9.49
CA PHE A 67 -13.23 5.46 10.18
C PHE A 67 -12.26 4.71 9.27
N HIS A 68 -10.99 4.64 9.67
CA HIS A 68 -10.01 3.78 9.01
C HIS A 68 -9.03 3.27 10.05
N VAL A 69 -8.86 1.95 10.16
CA VAL A 69 -8.02 1.29 11.18
C VAL A 69 -6.53 1.15 10.78
N GLY A 70 -6.07 1.99 9.87
CA GLY A 70 -4.76 1.85 9.21
C GLY A 70 -4.68 0.69 8.21
N SER A 71 -3.60 0.64 7.42
CA SER A 71 -3.38 -0.40 6.40
C SER A 71 -2.87 -1.72 7.00
N ASP A 72 -3.37 -2.86 6.50
CA ASP A 72 -3.00 -4.21 6.97
C ASP A 72 -3.30 -4.41 8.48
N CYS A 73 -4.53 -4.10 8.89
CA CYS A 73 -4.96 -4.23 10.27
C CYS A 73 -5.14 -5.70 10.66
N LYS A 74 -4.24 -6.20 11.50
CA LYS A 74 -4.22 -7.60 11.97
C LYS A 74 -5.13 -7.87 13.17
N ASN A 75 -5.56 -6.81 13.85
CA ASN A 75 -6.36 -6.89 15.06
C ASN A 75 -7.83 -6.53 14.74
N PRO A 76 -8.75 -7.49 14.57
CA PRO A 76 -10.13 -7.21 14.21
C PRO A 76 -10.90 -6.44 15.31
N GLN A 77 -10.42 -6.47 16.55
CA GLN A 77 -11.04 -5.69 17.64
C GLN A 77 -10.96 -4.19 17.37
N ASN A 78 -10.00 -3.73 16.55
CA ASN A 78 -9.95 -2.32 16.12
C ASN A 78 -11.17 -1.94 15.27
N PHE A 79 -11.63 -2.83 14.38
CA PHE A 79 -12.87 -2.63 13.62
C PHE A 79 -14.08 -2.65 14.54
N THR A 80 -14.20 -3.67 15.41
CA THR A 80 -15.33 -3.79 16.35
C THR A 80 -15.48 -2.55 17.24
N GLN A 81 -14.37 -2.05 17.79
CA GLN A 81 -14.38 -0.84 18.62
C GLN A 81 -14.77 0.40 17.81
N ALA A 82 -14.21 0.57 16.61
CA ALA A 82 -14.53 1.71 15.76
C ALA A 82 -16.00 1.73 15.32
N ILE A 83 -16.57 0.57 15.00
CA ILE A 83 -18.00 0.42 14.67
C ILE A 83 -18.87 0.85 15.86
N ALA A 84 -18.56 0.37 17.07
CA ALA A 84 -19.29 0.76 18.28
C ALA A 84 -19.19 2.27 18.57
N ASP A 85 -18.02 2.88 18.35
CA ASP A 85 -17.84 4.32 18.54
C ASP A 85 -18.57 5.14 17.45
N CYS A 86 -18.55 4.67 16.20
CA CYS A 86 -19.36 5.23 15.12
C CYS A 86 -20.84 5.18 15.44
N ARG A 87 -21.33 4.12 16.10
CA ARG A 87 -22.73 4.03 16.52
C ARG A 87 -23.11 5.14 17.50
N ARG A 88 -22.23 5.48 18.45
CA ARG A 88 -22.43 6.62 19.37
C ARG A 88 -22.49 7.95 18.61
N ILE A 89 -21.61 8.15 17.63
CA ILE A 89 -21.63 9.35 16.78
C ILE A 89 -22.92 9.45 15.96
N PHE A 90 -23.46 8.32 15.48
CA PHE A 90 -24.78 8.29 14.85
C PHE A 90 -25.89 8.80 15.78
N GLU A 91 -25.85 8.45 17.07
CA GLU A 91 -26.82 8.93 18.07
C GLU A 91 -26.68 10.43 18.31
N MET A 92 -25.45 10.92 18.46
CA MET A 92 -25.15 12.36 18.57
C MET A 92 -25.67 13.12 17.34
N GLY A 93 -25.37 12.63 16.14
CA GLY A 93 -25.77 13.27 14.88
C GLY A 93 -27.29 13.34 14.73
N ARG A 94 -27.99 12.23 14.97
CA ARG A 94 -29.47 12.18 14.92
C ARG A 94 -30.11 13.08 15.97
N GLY A 95 -29.56 13.12 17.19
CA GLY A 95 -30.01 14.02 18.26
C GLY A 95 -29.87 15.50 17.91
N LEU A 96 -28.92 15.84 17.03
CA LEU A 96 -28.70 17.20 16.51
C LEU A 96 -29.48 17.50 15.22
N GLY A 97 -30.26 16.54 14.70
CA GLY A 97 -31.09 16.68 13.51
C GLY A 97 -30.41 16.33 12.18
N HIS A 98 -29.24 15.69 12.21
CA HIS A 98 -28.57 15.19 11.00
C HIS A 98 -29.20 13.88 10.52
N ASP A 99 -29.32 13.71 9.20
CA ASP A 99 -29.83 12.50 8.57
C ASP A 99 -28.71 11.46 8.42
N MET A 100 -28.36 10.83 9.54
CA MET A 100 -27.28 9.84 9.62
C MET A 100 -27.71 8.51 8.99
N ASN A 101 -27.28 8.29 7.74
CA ASN A 101 -27.65 7.17 6.88
C ASN A 101 -26.47 6.50 6.16
N LEU A 102 -25.22 6.94 6.39
CA LEU A 102 -24.02 6.36 5.78
C LEU A 102 -22.96 6.04 6.83
N LEU A 103 -22.50 4.79 6.85
CA LEU A 103 -21.31 4.36 7.59
C LEU A 103 -20.24 3.93 6.59
N ASP A 104 -19.07 4.53 6.66
CA ASP A 104 -17.90 4.10 5.89
C ASP A 104 -16.85 3.47 6.82
N ILE A 105 -16.67 2.14 6.69
CA ILE A 105 -15.73 1.39 7.53
C ILE A 105 -14.28 1.48 7.04
N GLY A 106 -14.05 2.23 5.96
CA GLY A 106 -12.73 2.47 5.37
C GLY A 106 -12.07 1.20 4.84
N GLY A 107 -10.75 1.25 4.75
CA GLY A 107 -9.91 0.12 4.36
C GLY A 107 -9.27 -0.57 5.56
N GLY A 108 -8.08 -1.13 5.34
CA GLY A 108 -7.30 -1.82 6.37
C GLY A 108 -7.42 -3.33 6.35
N PHE A 109 -8.30 -3.88 5.51
CA PHE A 109 -8.37 -5.31 5.23
C PHE A 109 -7.02 -5.81 4.68
N PRO A 110 -6.39 -6.81 5.34
CA PRO A 110 -5.22 -7.49 4.80
C PRO A 110 -5.47 -8.09 3.42
N GLY A 111 -4.49 -8.05 2.52
CA GLY A 111 -4.61 -8.58 1.15
C GLY A 111 -3.48 -9.53 0.74
N VAL A 112 -2.55 -9.79 1.66
CA VAL A 112 -1.41 -10.68 1.41
C VAL A 112 -1.82 -12.10 1.77
N GLU A 113 -1.50 -13.06 0.92
CA GLU A 113 -1.72 -14.48 1.16
C GLU A 113 -1.23 -14.92 2.55
N GLY A 114 -2.07 -15.65 3.28
CA GLY A 114 -1.79 -16.09 4.64
C GLY A 114 -2.14 -15.07 5.73
N SER A 115 -2.68 -13.91 5.36
CA SER A 115 -3.23 -12.91 6.28
C SER A 115 -4.63 -12.53 5.82
N GLU A 116 -5.64 -13.28 6.27
CA GLU A 116 -7.03 -13.06 5.88
C GLU A 116 -7.75 -12.10 6.84
N PRO A 117 -8.60 -11.19 6.34
CA PRO A 117 -9.46 -10.40 7.21
C PRO A 117 -10.47 -11.28 7.95
N GLU A 118 -10.71 -11.02 9.25
CA GLU A 118 -11.75 -11.71 10.03
C GLU A 118 -13.14 -11.09 9.78
N PHE A 119 -13.67 -11.26 8.56
CA PHE A 119 -14.94 -10.66 8.14
C PHE A 119 -16.12 -11.08 9.02
N GLU A 120 -16.14 -12.29 9.56
CA GLU A 120 -17.20 -12.76 10.46
C GLU A 120 -17.32 -11.87 11.71
N LYS A 121 -16.19 -11.44 12.28
CA LYS A 121 -16.17 -10.53 13.44
C LYS A 121 -16.64 -9.13 13.07
N ILE A 122 -16.24 -8.63 11.91
CA ILE A 122 -16.65 -7.32 11.41
C ILE A 122 -18.16 -7.32 11.13
N ASN A 123 -18.65 -8.36 10.45
CA ASN A 123 -20.07 -8.54 10.15
C ASN A 123 -20.90 -8.71 11.42
N ALA A 124 -20.41 -9.41 12.44
CA ALA A 124 -21.09 -9.51 13.73
C ALA A 124 -21.21 -8.15 14.43
N ALA A 125 -20.15 -7.33 14.41
CA ALA A 125 -20.19 -5.97 14.95
C ALA A 125 -21.17 -5.07 14.18
N LEU A 126 -21.17 -5.15 12.85
CA LEU A 126 -22.13 -4.44 12.00
C LEU A 126 -23.57 -4.89 12.29
N ALA A 127 -23.84 -6.18 12.37
CA ALA A 127 -25.18 -6.70 12.68
C ALA A 127 -25.68 -6.26 14.06
N GLN A 128 -24.76 -6.10 15.03
CA GLN A 128 -25.10 -5.63 16.38
C GLN A 128 -25.44 -4.13 16.40
N ASP A 129 -24.55 -3.30 15.84
CA ASP A 129 -24.63 -1.85 16.02
C ASP A 129 -25.36 -1.14 14.86
N PHE A 130 -25.34 -1.72 13.67
CA PHE A 130 -25.96 -1.22 12.44
C PHE A 130 -26.78 -2.32 11.71
N PRO A 131 -27.81 -2.89 12.37
CA PRO A 131 -28.58 -3.99 11.79
C PRO A 131 -29.27 -3.60 10.48
N GLU A 132 -29.51 -4.59 9.63
CA GLU A 132 -30.29 -4.42 8.40
C GLU A 132 -31.67 -3.82 8.68
N GLY A 133 -32.18 -3.02 7.73
CA GLY A 133 -33.47 -2.34 7.87
C GLY A 133 -33.45 -1.03 8.67
N THR A 134 -32.31 -0.63 9.23
CA THR A 134 -32.14 0.69 9.88
C THR A 134 -32.02 1.86 8.92
N GLY A 135 -31.96 1.59 7.61
CA GLY A 135 -31.77 2.60 6.56
C GLY A 135 -30.33 3.13 6.47
N VAL A 136 -29.36 2.49 7.15
CA VAL A 136 -27.95 2.84 7.06
C VAL A 136 -27.28 2.06 5.93
N GLU A 137 -26.70 2.78 4.97
CA GLU A 137 -25.82 2.23 3.96
C GLU A 137 -24.42 2.06 4.56
N VAL A 138 -23.85 0.86 4.44
CA VAL A 138 -22.48 0.58 4.87
C VAL A 138 -21.60 0.41 3.65
N ILE A 139 -20.53 1.21 3.56
CA ILE A 139 -19.51 1.12 2.51
C ILE A 139 -18.15 0.79 3.11
N ALA A 140 -17.25 0.27 2.28
CA ALA A 140 -15.87 -0.05 2.63
C ALA A 140 -14.92 0.38 1.51
N GLU A 141 -13.65 0.60 1.84
CA GLU A 141 -12.58 1.02 0.92
C GLU A 141 -11.44 -0.03 0.81
N PRO A 142 -11.72 -1.28 0.41
CA PRO A 142 -10.76 -2.39 0.43
C PRO A 142 -9.72 -2.33 -0.71
N GLY A 143 -8.80 -1.36 -0.66
CA GLY A 143 -7.73 -1.24 -1.65
C GLY A 143 -6.75 -2.42 -1.64
N CYS A 144 -5.97 -2.55 -0.56
CA CYS A 144 -4.93 -3.58 -0.43
C CYS A 144 -5.49 -5.00 -0.61
N PHE A 145 -6.64 -5.28 0.01
CA PHE A 145 -7.35 -6.56 -0.11
C PHE A 145 -7.58 -6.99 -1.57
N TYR A 146 -7.99 -6.09 -2.46
CA TYR A 146 -8.22 -6.45 -3.85
C TYR A 146 -6.95 -6.60 -4.69
N VAL A 147 -5.98 -5.71 -4.50
CA VAL A 147 -4.88 -5.60 -5.47
C VAL A 147 -3.56 -6.19 -5.00
N ALA A 148 -3.37 -6.47 -3.70
CA ALA A 148 -2.07 -6.93 -3.20
C ALA A 148 -1.62 -8.20 -3.93
N SER A 149 -2.41 -9.27 -3.89
CA SER A 149 -2.13 -10.56 -4.56
C SER A 149 -2.22 -10.54 -6.09
N ALA A 150 -2.82 -9.49 -6.68
CA ALA A 150 -3.10 -9.42 -8.11
C ALA A 150 -1.86 -9.29 -9.00
N CYS A 151 -0.74 -8.79 -8.45
CA CYS A 151 0.51 -8.62 -9.21
C CYS A 151 1.66 -9.40 -8.58
N THR A 152 2.50 -9.98 -9.41
CA THR A 152 3.77 -10.60 -9.03
C THR A 152 4.90 -9.85 -9.72
N ALA A 153 5.96 -9.52 -8.98
CA ALA A 153 7.14 -8.91 -9.55
C ALA A 153 8.17 -9.97 -9.94
N ALA A 154 8.78 -9.82 -11.11
CA ALA A 154 9.92 -10.58 -11.55
C ALA A 154 11.11 -9.62 -11.73
N VAL A 155 12.21 -9.88 -11.04
CA VAL A 155 13.39 -9.02 -11.05
C VAL A 155 14.63 -9.84 -11.35
N ASN A 156 15.54 -9.25 -12.13
CA ASN A 156 16.72 -9.94 -12.65
C ASN A 156 17.96 -9.54 -11.87
N ILE A 157 18.85 -10.51 -11.63
CA ILE A 157 20.18 -10.26 -11.07
C ILE A 157 21.10 -9.76 -12.16
N ILE A 158 21.52 -8.51 -12.07
CA ILE A 158 22.39 -7.85 -13.05
C ILE A 158 23.87 -7.85 -12.65
N ALA A 159 24.17 -8.04 -11.36
CA ALA A 159 25.53 -8.26 -10.89
C ALA A 159 25.58 -9.08 -9.60
N LYS A 160 26.71 -9.75 -9.38
CA LYS A 160 27.01 -10.57 -8.20
C LYS A 160 28.41 -10.24 -7.70
N LYS A 161 28.59 -10.13 -6.38
CA LYS A 161 29.89 -9.92 -5.74
C LYS A 161 30.00 -10.77 -4.48
N ALA A 162 31.08 -11.55 -4.37
CA ALA A 162 31.42 -12.20 -3.11
C ALA A 162 32.25 -11.24 -2.24
N VAL A 163 31.96 -11.19 -0.94
CA VAL A 163 32.68 -10.41 0.05
C VAL A 163 33.10 -11.33 1.19
N LEU A 164 34.37 -11.24 1.59
CA LEU A 164 34.89 -11.86 2.80
C LEU A 164 35.15 -10.75 3.81
N GLU A 165 34.40 -10.76 4.91
CA GLU A 165 34.56 -9.81 5.99
C GLU A 165 35.60 -10.28 7.01
N PRO A 166 36.17 -9.36 7.83
CA PRO A 166 37.00 -9.74 8.96
C PRO A 166 36.32 -10.78 9.84
N GLY A 167 37.06 -11.80 10.28
CA GLY A 167 36.50 -12.95 11.00
C GLY A 167 36.01 -14.09 10.12
N GLY A 168 36.20 -14.01 8.80
CA GLY A 168 35.92 -15.12 7.87
C GLY A 168 34.46 -15.23 7.44
N HIS A 169 33.61 -14.25 7.78
CA HIS A 169 32.22 -14.21 7.34
C HIS A 169 32.16 -13.92 5.84
N ARG A 170 31.78 -14.94 5.06
CA ARG A 170 31.59 -14.81 3.61
C ARG A 170 30.13 -14.52 3.32
N LYS A 171 29.86 -13.47 2.54
CA LYS A 171 28.52 -13.15 2.04
C LYS A 171 28.50 -12.81 0.55
N LEU A 172 27.33 -12.97 -0.05
CA LEU A 172 27.08 -12.63 -1.45
C LEU A 172 26.29 -11.33 -1.54
N LEU A 173 26.67 -10.44 -2.45
CA LEU A 173 25.90 -9.25 -2.78
C LEU A 173 25.31 -9.46 -4.17
N TYR A 174 24.01 -9.30 -4.29
CA TYR A 174 23.31 -9.31 -5.58
C TYR A 174 22.78 -7.91 -5.88
N TYR A 175 22.96 -7.47 -7.11
CA TYR A 175 22.44 -6.21 -7.61
C TYR A 175 21.32 -6.53 -8.58
N LEU A 176 20.16 -5.95 -8.35
CA LEU A 176 18.94 -6.21 -9.09
C LEU A 176 18.66 -5.07 -10.08
N ASN A 177 17.90 -5.35 -11.12
CA ASN A 177 17.40 -4.33 -12.05
C ASN A 177 16.24 -3.49 -11.49
N GLU A 178 15.84 -3.72 -10.24
CA GLU A 178 14.80 -3.01 -9.50
C GLU A 178 15.23 -2.85 -8.04
N GLY A 179 14.67 -1.88 -7.33
CA GLY A 179 15.23 -1.45 -6.05
C GLY A 179 14.27 -0.74 -5.12
N HIS A 180 14.81 -0.23 -4.01
CA HIS A 180 14.07 0.54 -3.01
C HIS A 180 13.38 1.76 -3.62
N TYR A 181 14.04 2.43 -4.57
CA TYR A 181 13.49 3.60 -5.24
C TYR A 181 12.46 3.27 -6.35
N GLY A 182 12.32 2.00 -6.69
CA GLY A 182 11.32 1.48 -7.62
C GLY A 182 10.20 0.73 -6.89
N ILE A 183 9.93 -0.51 -7.28
CA ILE A 183 8.74 -1.25 -6.80
C ILE A 183 8.85 -1.76 -5.35
N PHE A 184 10.04 -1.72 -4.74
CA PHE A 184 10.29 -2.23 -3.39
C PHE A 184 10.27 -1.16 -2.30
N ARG A 185 9.79 0.06 -2.58
CA ARG A 185 9.77 1.15 -1.61
C ARG A 185 9.07 0.77 -0.30
N ILE A 186 8.03 -0.05 -0.39
CA ILE A 186 7.23 -0.52 0.74
C ILE A 186 7.99 -1.50 1.66
N PHE A 187 9.05 -2.18 1.19
CA PHE A 187 9.71 -3.25 1.95
C PHE A 187 10.35 -2.79 3.26
N LEU A 188 10.80 -1.53 3.35
CA LEU A 188 11.30 -0.99 4.63
C LEU A 188 10.21 -0.84 5.70
N ARG A 189 8.93 -0.93 5.30
CA ARG A 189 7.77 -0.86 6.19
C ARG A 189 7.03 -2.20 6.29
N ASP A 190 7.39 -3.18 5.48
CA ASP A 190 6.76 -4.50 5.48
C ASP A 190 7.35 -5.34 6.63
N PRO A 191 6.54 -5.80 7.60
CA PRO A 191 7.03 -6.58 8.73
C PRO A 191 7.50 -7.99 8.35
N VAL A 192 7.11 -8.51 7.16
CA VAL A 192 7.48 -9.88 6.74
C VAL A 192 8.14 -9.83 5.36
N PRO A 193 9.47 -10.03 5.28
CA PRO A 193 10.14 -10.09 4.00
C PRO A 193 9.62 -11.29 3.20
N ARG A 194 9.09 -11.01 2.01
CA ARG A 194 8.68 -12.05 1.05
C ARG A 194 9.94 -12.77 0.57
N LYS A 195 10.13 -13.99 1.07
CA LYS A 195 11.29 -14.83 0.75
C LYS A 195 10.93 -15.81 -0.37
N PRO A 196 11.81 -16.02 -1.35
CA PRO A 196 11.62 -17.07 -2.35
C PRO A 196 11.78 -18.46 -1.71
N ILE A 197 11.05 -19.45 -2.23
CA ILE A 197 11.10 -20.85 -1.78
C ILE A 197 12.19 -21.60 -2.56
N VAL A 198 13.21 -22.20 -1.91
CA VAL A 198 14.26 -22.94 -2.66
C VAL A 198 14.89 -24.14 -1.93
N VAL A 199 15.31 -25.14 -2.71
CA VAL A 199 15.91 -26.45 -2.36
C VAL A 199 17.40 -26.48 -2.80
N LYS A 200 18.31 -25.73 -2.14
CA LYS A 200 19.79 -25.72 -2.37
C LYS A 200 20.53 -25.17 -1.14
N PRO A 201 21.88 -25.30 -1.03
CA PRO A 201 22.68 -24.68 0.03
C PRO A 201 22.47 -23.17 0.05
N ILE A 202 22.20 -22.64 1.24
CA ILE A 202 21.79 -21.26 1.47
C ILE A 202 23.00 -20.45 1.94
N PHE A 203 23.18 -19.25 1.42
CA PHE A 203 24.24 -18.31 1.79
C PHE A 203 23.64 -17.01 2.35
N PRO A 204 24.32 -16.36 3.32
CA PRO A 204 23.99 -14.99 3.68
C PRO A 204 24.23 -14.07 2.48
N CYS A 205 23.23 -13.26 2.17
CA CYS A 205 23.32 -12.32 1.08
C CYS A 205 22.59 -11.00 1.34
N ILE A 206 22.95 -9.98 0.56
CA ILE A 206 22.30 -8.68 0.55
C ILE A 206 21.82 -8.40 -0.88
N LEU A 207 20.56 -7.97 -1.00
CA LEU A 207 19.97 -7.55 -2.26
C LEU A 207 19.99 -6.02 -2.36
N TYR A 208 20.72 -5.52 -3.35
CA TYR A 208 20.77 -4.10 -3.70
C TYR A 208 19.93 -3.82 -4.95
N GLY A 209 19.34 -2.64 -4.99
CA GLY A 209 18.81 -2.10 -6.24
C GLY A 209 19.92 -1.56 -7.15
N PRO A 210 19.55 -1.02 -8.32
CA PRO A 210 20.50 -0.63 -9.36
C PRO A 210 21.14 0.75 -9.14
N THR A 211 20.74 1.48 -8.09
CA THR A 211 21.18 2.86 -7.90
C THR A 211 22.54 2.95 -7.20
N CYS A 212 23.15 4.13 -7.27
CA CYS A 212 24.42 4.43 -6.57
C CYS A 212 24.19 4.81 -5.09
N ASP A 213 22.95 4.80 -4.60
CA ASP A 213 22.64 5.15 -3.23
C ASP A 213 22.90 3.95 -2.30
N ALA A 214 23.60 4.18 -1.19
CA ALA A 214 23.93 3.13 -0.24
C ALA A 214 22.68 2.56 0.49
N GLY A 215 21.59 3.33 0.50
CA GLY A 215 20.29 2.96 1.05
C GLY A 215 19.42 2.15 0.08
N ASP A 216 19.86 1.91 -1.16
CA ASP A 216 19.13 1.08 -2.12
C ASP A 216 19.28 -0.41 -1.83
N LYS A 217 18.81 -0.80 -0.65
CA LYS A 217 18.76 -2.16 -0.15
C LYS A 217 17.31 -2.58 -0.02
N LEU A 218 16.99 -3.79 -0.50
CA LEU A 218 15.64 -4.32 -0.36
C LEU A 218 15.32 -4.72 1.08
N PHE A 219 16.32 -5.18 1.83
CA PHE A 219 16.20 -5.60 3.22
C PHE A 219 17.28 -4.94 4.07
N MET A 220 16.94 -4.59 5.32
CA MET A 220 17.89 -4.01 6.26
C MET A 220 18.90 -5.05 6.79
N GLU A 221 18.47 -6.30 6.89
CA GLU A 221 19.26 -7.43 7.38
C GLU A 221 19.68 -8.36 6.24
N GLU A 222 20.71 -9.19 6.50
CA GLU A 222 21.12 -10.24 5.56
C GLU A 222 19.99 -11.26 5.38
N VAL A 223 19.72 -11.61 4.13
CA VAL A 223 18.76 -12.66 3.79
C VAL A 223 19.48 -13.93 3.38
N GLN A 224 18.83 -15.04 3.64
CA GLN A 224 19.35 -16.37 3.38
C GLN A 224 18.73 -16.85 2.06
N LEU A 225 19.54 -16.88 0.99
CA LEU A 225 19.13 -17.34 -0.35
C LEU A 225 20.07 -18.43 -0.85
N PRO A 226 19.62 -19.34 -1.75
CA PRO A 226 20.56 -20.19 -2.46
C PRO A 226 21.59 -19.33 -3.21
N GLU A 227 22.71 -19.95 -3.59
CA GLU A 227 23.60 -19.28 -4.53
C GLU A 227 22.88 -19.13 -5.89
N LEU A 228 22.84 -17.89 -6.37
CA LEU A 228 22.24 -17.45 -7.63
C LEU A 228 23.32 -16.84 -8.51
N ASP A 229 23.08 -16.73 -9.80
CA ASP A 229 23.99 -16.17 -10.78
C ASP A 229 23.41 -14.96 -11.51
N VAL A 230 24.30 -14.21 -12.17
CA VAL A 230 23.88 -13.09 -13.02
C VAL A 230 23.02 -13.64 -14.15
N GLY A 231 21.84 -13.05 -14.35
CA GLY A 231 20.82 -13.53 -15.28
C GLY A 231 19.70 -14.33 -14.62
N ASP A 232 19.86 -14.79 -13.38
CA ASP A 232 18.76 -15.44 -12.64
C ASP A 232 17.65 -14.45 -12.29
N TRP A 233 16.44 -14.97 -12.17
CA TRP A 233 15.24 -14.21 -11.84
C TRP A 233 14.76 -14.52 -10.42
N LEU A 234 14.40 -13.46 -9.70
CA LEU A 234 13.72 -13.52 -8.41
C LEU A 234 12.25 -13.14 -8.60
N ILE A 235 11.37 -13.95 -8.02
CA ILE A 235 9.92 -13.76 -8.08
C ILE A 235 9.41 -13.33 -6.70
N PHE A 236 8.69 -12.21 -6.68
CA PHE A 236 8.07 -11.66 -5.47
C PHE A 236 6.55 -11.61 -5.66
N PRO A 237 5.78 -12.48 -5.00
CA PRO A 237 4.31 -12.44 -5.05
C PRO A 237 3.77 -11.22 -4.29
N SER A 238 2.46 -10.98 -4.42
CA SER A 238 1.70 -9.96 -3.68
C SER A 238 2.16 -8.50 -3.89
N MET A 239 2.77 -8.21 -5.05
CA MET A 239 3.38 -6.93 -5.40
C MET A 239 2.41 -5.95 -6.08
N GLY A 240 1.10 -6.03 -5.85
CA GLY A 240 0.15 -5.12 -6.49
C GLY A 240 -0.22 -3.86 -5.69
N ALA A 241 -0.20 -3.92 -4.35
CA ALA A 241 -0.50 -2.78 -3.48
C ALA A 241 0.77 -2.03 -3.08
N TYR A 242 0.77 -0.69 -3.15
CA TYR A 242 1.86 0.19 -2.69
C TYR A 242 3.24 -0.07 -3.32
N THR A 243 3.29 -0.67 -4.52
CA THR A 243 4.53 -0.95 -5.25
C THR A 243 4.77 0.08 -6.36
N SER A 244 4.21 -0.16 -7.54
CA SER A 244 4.41 0.63 -8.75
C SER A 244 3.91 2.07 -8.67
N VAL A 245 3.05 2.39 -7.70
CA VAL A 245 2.56 3.74 -7.41
C VAL A 245 3.50 4.52 -6.51
N MET A 246 4.39 3.84 -5.78
CA MET A 246 5.43 4.44 -4.94
C MET A 246 6.79 4.53 -5.63
N SER A 247 6.92 3.99 -6.85
CA SER A 247 8.16 4.05 -7.63
C SER A 247 8.49 5.48 -8.05
N SER A 248 9.78 5.78 -8.14
CA SER A 248 10.32 7.07 -8.58
C SER A 248 11.28 6.90 -9.75
N THR A 249 11.64 7.99 -10.42
CA THR A 249 12.68 8.01 -11.46
C THR A 249 14.05 8.41 -10.89
N PHE A 250 14.34 8.04 -9.65
CA PHE A 250 15.61 8.36 -8.99
C PHE A 250 16.79 7.79 -9.80
N ASN A 251 17.90 8.53 -9.87
CA ASN A 251 19.04 8.25 -10.75
C ASN A 251 18.70 8.06 -12.24
N GLY A 252 17.52 8.50 -12.69
CA GLY A 252 17.08 8.37 -14.09
C GLY A 252 16.60 6.96 -14.48
N PHE A 253 16.46 6.04 -13.52
CA PHE A 253 15.89 4.73 -13.79
C PHE A 253 14.39 4.84 -14.11
N LEU A 254 13.94 4.10 -15.13
CA LEU A 254 12.53 4.07 -15.50
C LEU A 254 11.76 3.14 -14.55
N PRO A 255 10.49 3.44 -14.23
CA PRO A 255 9.66 2.53 -13.45
C PRO A 255 9.49 1.17 -14.14
N ALA A 256 9.38 0.10 -13.36
CA ALA A 256 9.08 -1.23 -13.88
C ALA A 256 7.89 -1.25 -14.85
N ALA A 257 8.05 -2.03 -15.92
CA ALA A 257 6.97 -2.38 -16.84
C ALA A 257 5.91 -3.20 -16.11
N ILE A 258 4.65 -2.87 -16.34
CA ILE A 258 3.51 -3.63 -15.81
C ILE A 258 2.88 -4.37 -16.97
N CYS A 259 2.82 -5.69 -16.87
CA CYS A 259 2.17 -6.53 -17.84
C CYS A 259 1.05 -7.33 -17.17
N TYR A 260 -0.01 -7.59 -17.94
CA TYR A 260 -1.21 -8.30 -17.52
C TYR A 260 -1.52 -9.41 -18.52
N THR A 261 -2.18 -10.46 -18.05
CA THR A 261 -2.64 -11.55 -18.89
C THR A 261 -4.15 -11.64 -18.84
N MET A 262 -4.77 -11.91 -20.00
CA MET A 262 -6.17 -12.31 -20.11
C MET A 262 -6.17 -13.62 -20.91
N GLY A 263 -6.14 -14.75 -20.21
CA GLY A 263 -5.82 -16.05 -20.84
C GLY A 263 -4.30 -16.24 -21.06
N PRO A 264 -3.87 -16.95 -22.11
CA PRO A 264 -2.44 -17.28 -22.31
C PRO A 264 -1.59 -16.10 -22.81
N GLU A 265 -2.21 -15.00 -23.24
CA GLU A 265 -1.49 -13.86 -23.82
C GLU A 265 -1.01 -12.86 -22.76
N LEU A 266 0.28 -12.54 -22.79
CA LEU A 266 0.86 -11.46 -22.00
C LEU A 266 0.86 -10.13 -22.77
N ARG A 267 0.29 -9.09 -22.16
CA ARG A 267 0.22 -7.73 -22.70
C ARG A 267 0.80 -6.74 -21.71
N CYS A 268 1.42 -5.67 -22.17
CA CYS A 268 1.97 -4.64 -21.29
C CYS A 268 1.17 -3.35 -21.34
N LEU A 269 1.07 -2.66 -20.19
CA LEU A 269 0.34 -1.40 -20.09
C LEU A 269 1.06 -0.31 -20.93
N PRO A 270 0.32 0.48 -21.73
CA PRO A 270 0.90 1.56 -22.52
C PRO A 270 1.67 2.56 -21.65
N GLY A 271 2.78 3.10 -22.16
CA GLY A 271 3.56 4.16 -21.49
C GLY A 271 4.61 3.68 -20.49
N ARG A 272 4.66 2.38 -20.16
CA ARG A 272 5.76 1.77 -19.39
C ARG A 272 6.50 0.78 -20.30
N ALA A 273 7.39 1.31 -21.14
CA ALA A 273 8.06 0.53 -22.16
C ALA A 273 9.05 -0.48 -21.52
N LEU A 274 8.95 -1.75 -21.93
CA LEU A 274 10.11 -2.64 -21.96
C LEU A 274 11.06 -2.07 -23.03
N THR A 275 11.95 -1.16 -22.64
CA THR A 275 12.86 -0.55 -23.61
C THR A 275 13.97 -1.52 -23.95
N THR A 276 13.92 -2.05 -25.16
CA THR A 276 15.09 -2.52 -25.93
C THR A 276 15.68 -1.40 -26.80
N LYS A 277 15.32 -0.12 -26.57
CA LYS A 277 15.81 1.01 -27.37
C LYS A 277 16.93 1.77 -26.67
N SER A 278 18.10 1.64 -27.29
CA SER A 278 19.34 2.37 -27.14
C SER A 278 19.18 3.88 -26.90
N CYS A 279 20.10 4.41 -26.08
CA CYS A 279 20.35 5.83 -25.85
C CYS A 279 20.11 6.72 -27.08
N GLY A 280 19.23 7.69 -26.91
CA GLY A 280 19.11 8.87 -27.75
C GLY A 280 18.82 10.07 -26.88
N LEU A 281 19.81 10.50 -26.08
CA LEU A 281 19.79 11.82 -25.46
C LEU A 281 20.77 12.72 -26.21
N SER A 282 20.20 13.72 -26.86
CA SER A 282 20.88 14.91 -27.33
C SER A 282 21.68 15.58 -26.20
N SER A 283 22.85 16.11 -26.59
CA SER A 283 23.75 17.00 -25.84
C SER A 283 24.39 16.46 -24.56
N GLY A 284 25.46 15.69 -24.74
CA GLY A 284 26.79 16.15 -24.34
C GLY A 284 27.20 16.04 -22.87
N VAL A 285 27.36 14.82 -22.35
CA VAL A 285 28.48 14.40 -21.47
C VAL A 285 28.62 12.86 -21.60
N PRO A 286 29.79 12.28 -21.93
CA PRO A 286 29.95 10.83 -21.98
C PRO A 286 30.20 10.29 -20.56
N TRP A 287 29.13 9.99 -19.83
CA TRP A 287 29.23 9.03 -18.74
C TRP A 287 29.12 7.63 -19.33
N CYS A 288 30.12 6.80 -19.08
CA CYS A 288 30.13 5.40 -19.48
C CYS A 288 29.02 4.66 -18.73
N SER A 289 27.81 4.67 -19.26
CA SER A 289 26.70 3.86 -18.77
C SER A 289 26.94 2.42 -19.20
N ILE A 290 27.15 1.52 -18.24
CA ILE A 290 26.99 0.07 -18.43
C ILE A 290 25.50 -0.14 -18.66
N ASN A 291 25.08 -0.02 -19.93
CA ASN A 291 23.73 -0.39 -20.34
C ASN A 291 23.70 -1.89 -20.64
N THR A 292 22.72 -2.51 -20.01
CA THR A 292 22.33 -3.91 -20.02
C THR A 292 22.15 -4.46 -21.44
N LEU A 293 22.90 -5.51 -21.76
CA LEU A 293 22.51 -6.47 -22.81
C LEU A 293 21.37 -7.32 -22.24
N LEU A 294 20.12 -7.02 -22.63
CA LEU A 294 19.01 -7.96 -22.44
C LEU A 294 19.10 -9.03 -23.53
N PRO A 295 19.23 -10.34 -23.21
CA PRO A 295 19.00 -11.37 -24.20
C PRO A 295 17.52 -11.39 -24.58
N THR A 296 17.25 -11.45 -25.88
CA THR A 296 15.93 -11.67 -26.46
C THR A 296 15.29 -12.92 -25.86
N LEU A 297 14.09 -12.78 -25.29
CA LEU A 297 13.22 -13.89 -24.95
C LEU A 297 12.88 -14.64 -26.25
N ALA A 298 13.53 -15.77 -26.48
CA ALA A 298 13.01 -16.77 -27.40
C ALA A 298 11.84 -17.48 -26.72
N PRO A 299 10.71 -17.73 -27.41
CA PRO A 299 9.61 -18.49 -26.83
C PRO A 299 10.12 -19.89 -26.49
N ALA A 300 10.04 -20.27 -25.22
CA ALA A 300 10.22 -21.65 -24.81
C ALA A 300 9.02 -22.45 -25.32
N GLU A 301 9.27 -23.42 -26.20
CA GLU A 301 8.27 -24.43 -26.57
C GLU A 301 7.97 -25.30 -25.33
N LEU A 302 6.68 -25.58 -25.13
CA LEU A 302 6.12 -26.48 -24.10
C LEU A 302 6.54 -27.94 -24.33
#